data_AF-A0A3D4JPY7-F1
#
_entry.id   AF-A0A3D4JPY7-F1
#
_cell.length_a   1.000
_cell.length_b   1.000
_cell.length_c   1.000
_cell.angle_alpha   90.00
_cell.angle_beta   90.00
_cell.angle_gamma   90.00
#
_symmetry.space_group_name_H-M   'P 1'
#
loop_
_entity.id
_entity.type
_entity.pdbx_description
1 polymer ?
#
loop_
_entity_poly.entity_id
_entity_poly.type
_entity_poly.pdbx_seq_one_letter_code
_entity_poly.pdbx_strand_id
1 'polypeptide(L)'
;MTALMMATVTNRLIIKSGRLINLLFLFIIFNCSKASEHSTRSAVIKKNVTQHDEVKSDSLEITLKNIPAKTDVSLIYNDKNLNTAYINFENKSNNNQSITKKISKITDFNYTLRYRSFSTINNKLQTHYHDYFVDRATQKIELIFNDKNGDIELKNHDGNVLIYDDIYNSYQEITSRKNRIKPAEKIFQIEKLHSDYQKKFNDVARISINDLVFYSQLSLLSPNDKKIENYLENISSPLWSNDLLGLVSQYLKTKKENIYQLNLNKSKNDIYNDLIELGVGWHLQQYKEQKYASYNKNVEWFKNTPYYSKNKETLDKVLQTDNKQKSIKDDLLSFDIYKEDKVTKLENAISGQKSEYYLLDFWATWCAPCLQNIEAIHSMDLPQGLEIISISMDRTSNREKWAKKSEDFKLANSYLFVESQNNKNIIKKISLNQLPRYILIDKNFNVLNPNLPTPQEADFLKELKIYIKKQ
;
A
#
# COMPACT_ATOMS: atom_id res chain seq x y z
N MET A 1 7.55 49.80 -40.36
CA MET A 1 8.94 49.93 -40.86
C MET A 1 9.83 50.12 -39.64
N THR A 2 10.80 49.21 -39.45
CA THR A 2 12.03 49.33 -38.61
C THR A 2 11.87 49.60 -37.10
N ALA A 3 12.69 49.13 -36.17
CA ALA A 3 13.70 48.07 -36.02
C ALA A 3 14.29 48.23 -34.59
N LEU A 4 14.99 47.19 -34.10
CA LEU A 4 16.01 47.18 -33.01
C LEU A 4 15.55 47.42 -31.55
N MET A 5 15.75 46.49 -30.60
CA MET A 5 17.00 46.03 -29.91
C MET A 5 17.66 47.08 -28.99
N MET A 6 17.68 46.78 -27.68
CA MET A 6 18.82 46.79 -26.71
C MET A 6 18.23 46.48 -25.31
N ALA A 7 18.65 45.43 -24.58
CA ALA A 7 19.85 45.36 -23.71
C ALA A 7 19.92 46.57 -22.76
N THR A 8 20.12 46.53 -21.44
CA THR A 8 20.59 45.60 -20.40
C THR A 8 20.34 46.39 -19.09
N VAL A 9 20.22 45.80 -17.90
CA VAL A 9 21.28 45.85 -16.87
C VAL A 9 20.79 45.09 -15.63
N THR A 10 21.67 44.18 -15.22
CA THR A 10 21.82 43.47 -13.95
C THR A 10 21.40 44.21 -12.68
N ASN A 11 20.83 43.48 -11.71
CA ASN A 11 21.38 43.52 -10.37
C ASN A 11 21.30 42.16 -9.65
N ARG A 12 22.45 41.71 -9.17
CA ARG A 12 22.63 40.53 -8.29
C ARG A 12 22.21 40.91 -6.88
N LEU A 13 21.57 39.99 -6.15
CA LEU A 13 21.82 39.81 -4.73
C LEU A 13 21.58 38.35 -4.35
N ILE A 14 22.65 37.78 -3.77
CA ILE A 14 22.78 36.41 -3.27
C ILE A 14 22.39 36.45 -1.78
N ILE A 15 21.85 35.33 -1.28
CA ILE A 15 22.16 34.68 0.02
C ILE A 15 20.92 34.33 0.89
N LYS A 16 20.77 33.01 1.08
CA LYS A 16 20.32 32.22 2.25
C LYS A 16 18.84 31.84 2.48
N SER A 17 18.64 30.54 2.24
CA SER A 17 18.14 29.52 3.19
C SER A 17 16.66 29.52 3.59
N GLY A 18 15.96 28.46 3.16
CA GLY A 18 14.72 27.98 3.76
C GLY A 18 14.19 26.79 2.95
N ARG A 19 14.42 25.57 3.44
CA ARG A 19 13.87 24.33 2.88
C ARG A 19 12.34 24.40 2.89
N LEU A 20 11.71 24.33 1.71
CA LEU A 20 10.32 23.93 1.53
C LEU A 20 10.28 22.78 0.53
N ILE A 21 9.82 21.63 1.02
CA ILE A 21 9.74 20.37 0.28
C ILE A 21 8.56 20.46 -0.69
N ASN A 22 8.84 20.15 -1.95
CA ASN A 22 7.92 20.07 -3.08
C ASN A 22 6.76 19.09 -2.82
N LEU A 23 5.53 19.58 -3.00
CA LEU A 23 4.34 18.78 -3.31
C LEU A 23 3.58 19.51 -4.42
N LEU A 24 3.93 19.20 -5.67
CA LEU A 24 3.18 19.57 -6.86
C LEU A 24 3.01 18.28 -7.68
N PHE A 25 1.88 17.61 -7.48
CA PHE A 25 1.37 16.64 -8.43
C PHE A 25 0.87 17.41 -9.66
N LEU A 26 1.71 17.50 -10.69
CA LEU A 26 1.26 17.78 -12.05
C LEU A 26 0.68 16.49 -12.63
N PHE A 27 -0.61 16.51 -12.96
CA PHE A 27 -1.14 15.71 -14.06
C PHE A 27 -1.95 16.64 -14.97
N ILE A 28 -1.23 17.22 -15.93
CA ILE A 28 -1.82 17.69 -17.18
C ILE A 28 -1.62 16.54 -18.16
N ILE A 29 -2.71 15.96 -18.66
CA ILE A 29 -2.68 15.28 -19.96
C ILE A 29 -3.87 15.81 -20.77
N PHE A 30 -3.62 16.89 -21.50
CA PHE A 30 -4.19 17.01 -22.84
C PHE A 30 -3.43 16.02 -23.71
N ASN A 31 -4.12 15.08 -24.35
CA ASN A 31 -3.53 14.44 -25.52
C ASN A 31 -4.58 14.29 -26.62
N CYS A 32 -4.37 15.08 -27.67
CA CYS A 32 -5.06 15.01 -28.93
C CYS A 32 -4.36 13.95 -29.80
N SER A 33 -5.15 13.00 -30.31
CA SER A 33 -4.92 12.10 -31.46
C SER A 33 -3.49 11.60 -31.77
N LYS A 34 -3.30 10.28 -31.70
CA LYS A 34 -2.84 9.46 -32.84
C LYS A 34 -3.18 7.99 -32.62
N ALA A 35 -3.67 7.36 -33.69
CA ALA A 35 -4.14 5.99 -33.72
C ALA A 35 -3.00 4.97 -33.53
N SER A 36 -3.28 3.89 -32.80
CA SER A 36 -2.59 2.61 -32.95
C SER A 36 -3.56 1.47 -32.64
N GLU A 37 -3.78 0.63 -33.64
CA GLU A 37 -4.55 -0.61 -33.57
C GLU A 37 -3.95 -1.57 -32.55
N HIS A 38 -4.77 -2.15 -31.67
CA HIS A 38 -4.46 -3.45 -31.06
C HIS A 38 -5.71 -4.31 -30.92
N SER A 39 -5.53 -5.54 -31.37
CA SER A 39 -6.52 -6.56 -31.65
C SER A 39 -7.09 -7.23 -30.39
N THR A 40 -8.41 -7.40 -30.38
CA THR A 40 -9.13 -8.25 -29.43
C THR A 40 -8.85 -9.72 -29.74
N ARG A 41 -8.27 -10.47 -28.79
CA ARG A 41 -8.33 -11.94 -28.77
C ARG A 41 -9.41 -12.39 -27.79
N SER A 42 -10.55 -12.81 -28.34
CA SER A 42 -11.57 -13.57 -27.62
C SER A 42 -11.12 -15.02 -27.45
N ALA A 43 -10.98 -15.48 -26.21
CA ALA A 43 -10.81 -16.91 -25.93
C ALA A 43 -12.20 -17.55 -25.75
N VAL A 44 -12.51 -18.47 -26.65
CA VAL A 44 -13.68 -19.34 -26.64
C VAL A 44 -13.51 -20.39 -25.55
N ILE A 45 -14.50 -20.55 -24.66
CA ILE A 45 -14.62 -21.74 -23.80
C ILE A 45 -15.93 -22.45 -24.15
N LYS A 46 -15.81 -23.72 -24.58
CA LYS A 46 -16.93 -24.63 -24.84
C LYS A 46 -17.33 -25.38 -23.55
N LYS A 47 -18.66 -25.41 -23.36
CA LYS A 47 -19.54 -26.14 -22.42
C LYS A 47 -19.10 -27.51 -21.87
N ASN A 48 -19.52 -27.81 -20.62
CA ASN A 48 -20.66 -28.71 -20.31
C ASN A 48 -20.88 -28.88 -18.79
N VAL A 49 -22.00 -28.40 -18.23
CA VAL A 49 -22.74 -29.03 -17.12
C VAL A 49 -24.22 -28.69 -17.28
N THR A 50 -25.09 -29.69 -17.22
CA THR A 50 -26.56 -29.60 -17.21
C THR A 50 -27.10 -29.95 -15.84
N GLN A 51 -27.81 -29.03 -15.18
CA GLN A 51 -29.19 -29.21 -14.71
C GLN A 51 -29.74 -27.88 -14.16
N HIS A 52 -31.06 -27.75 -14.27
CA HIS A 52 -31.88 -26.54 -14.15
C HIS A 52 -31.55 -25.57 -13.01
N ASP A 53 -31.07 -24.38 -13.37
CA ASP A 53 -31.29 -23.14 -12.65
C ASP A 53 -31.76 -22.10 -13.68
N GLU A 54 -32.76 -21.30 -13.33
CA GLU A 54 -33.17 -20.14 -14.12
C GLU A 54 -31.91 -19.35 -14.52
N VAL A 55 -31.77 -19.04 -15.82
CA VAL A 55 -30.63 -18.29 -16.36
C VAL A 55 -30.68 -16.87 -15.80
N LYS A 56 -30.14 -16.68 -14.59
CA LYS A 56 -29.81 -15.37 -14.04
C LYS A 56 -28.81 -14.77 -15.01
N SER A 57 -29.13 -13.59 -15.55
CA SER A 57 -28.17 -12.85 -16.37
C SER A 57 -26.88 -12.64 -15.56
N ASP A 58 -25.75 -13.15 -16.09
CA ASP A 58 -24.39 -13.00 -15.51
C ASP A 58 -23.84 -11.57 -15.66
N SER A 59 -24.67 -10.65 -16.16
CA SER A 59 -24.29 -9.28 -16.45
C SER A 59 -25.22 -8.27 -15.83
N LEU A 60 -24.65 -7.18 -15.29
CA LEU A 60 -25.39 -5.97 -14.97
C LEU A 60 -25.38 -5.05 -16.19
N GLU A 61 -26.56 -4.66 -16.66
CA GLU A 61 -26.76 -3.66 -17.70
C GLU A 61 -26.88 -2.27 -17.08
N ILE A 62 -26.02 -1.34 -17.48
CA ILE A 62 -26.05 0.05 -17.01
C ILE A 62 -26.26 0.95 -18.22
N THR A 63 -27.32 1.73 -18.20
CA THR A 63 -27.63 2.72 -19.23
C THR A 63 -27.47 4.12 -18.67
N LEU A 64 -26.59 4.91 -19.25
CA LEU A 64 -26.49 6.34 -18.97
C LEU A 64 -27.15 7.12 -20.12
N LYS A 65 -28.21 7.85 -19.80
CA LYS A 65 -29.01 8.64 -20.75
C LYS A 65 -28.54 10.10 -20.78
N ASN A 66 -28.81 10.77 -21.89
CA ASN A 66 -28.56 12.20 -22.09
C ASN A 66 -27.09 12.64 -21.95
N ILE A 67 -26.14 11.78 -22.31
CA ILE A 67 -24.72 12.14 -22.30
C ILE A 67 -24.49 13.21 -23.38
N PRO A 68 -24.00 14.41 -23.04
CA PRO A 68 -23.79 15.47 -24.01
C PRO A 68 -22.78 15.09 -25.09
N ALA A 69 -22.84 15.76 -26.23
CA ALA A 69 -21.86 15.61 -27.30
C ALA A 69 -20.43 15.80 -26.77
N LYS A 70 -19.49 14.99 -27.27
CA LYS A 70 -18.05 15.07 -26.93
C LYS A 70 -17.77 15.00 -25.42
N THR A 71 -18.57 14.25 -24.67
CA THR A 71 -18.46 14.10 -23.22
C THR A 71 -18.23 12.64 -22.85
N ASP A 72 -17.39 12.43 -21.84
CA ASP A 72 -17.09 11.12 -21.27
C ASP A 72 -17.54 11.09 -19.82
N VAL A 73 -18.22 10.01 -19.44
CA VAL A 73 -18.68 9.79 -18.07
C VAL A 73 -18.21 8.43 -17.60
N SER A 74 -17.61 8.35 -16.41
CA SER A 74 -17.12 7.10 -15.86
C SER A 74 -17.76 6.78 -14.51
N LEU A 75 -18.18 5.52 -14.35
CA LEU A 75 -18.50 4.93 -13.05
C LEU A 75 -17.33 4.06 -12.60
N ILE A 76 -17.12 4.01 -11.30
CA ILE A 76 -16.11 3.21 -10.63
C ILE A 76 -16.82 2.07 -9.91
N TYR A 77 -16.29 0.86 -10.01
CA TYR A 77 -16.78 -0.28 -9.24
C TYR A 77 -15.61 -1.19 -8.85
N ASN A 78 -15.89 -2.20 -8.04
CA ASN A 78 -14.93 -3.23 -7.71
C ASN A 78 -15.32 -4.53 -8.42
N ASP A 79 -14.36 -5.23 -9.01
CA ASP A 79 -14.59 -6.58 -9.53
C ASP A 79 -14.72 -7.61 -8.39
N LYS A 80 -14.96 -8.88 -8.75
CA LYS A 80 -15.05 -9.99 -7.79
C LYS A 80 -13.81 -10.20 -6.90
N ASN A 81 -12.66 -9.68 -7.32
CA ASN A 81 -11.40 -9.73 -6.58
C ASN A 81 -11.09 -8.38 -5.88
N LEU A 82 -12.10 -7.51 -5.76
CA LEU A 82 -12.02 -6.14 -5.25
C LEU A 82 -11.16 -5.18 -6.08
N ASN A 83 -10.66 -5.54 -7.26
CA ASN A 83 -9.88 -4.60 -8.07
C ASN A 83 -10.77 -3.45 -8.55
N THR A 84 -10.26 -2.23 -8.48
CA THR A 84 -10.96 -1.06 -9.01
C THR A 84 -11.06 -1.15 -10.53
N ALA A 85 -12.29 -1.08 -11.04
CA ALA A 85 -12.62 -1.09 -12.46
C ALA A 85 -13.48 0.12 -12.83
N TYR A 86 -13.49 0.46 -14.12
CA TYR A 86 -14.17 1.64 -14.65
C TYR A 86 -15.16 1.25 -15.74
N ILE A 87 -16.30 1.93 -15.76
CA ILE A 87 -17.34 1.80 -16.78
C ILE A 87 -17.39 3.14 -17.51
N ASN A 88 -16.74 3.21 -18.67
CA ASN A 88 -16.64 4.45 -19.44
C ASN A 88 -17.76 4.56 -20.48
N PHE A 89 -18.55 5.63 -20.39
CA PHE A 89 -19.61 6.02 -21.30
C PHE A 89 -19.13 7.23 -22.12
N GLU A 90 -18.48 6.95 -23.24
CA GLU A 90 -17.87 7.97 -24.11
C GLU A 90 -18.79 8.33 -25.28
N ASN A 91 -19.22 9.60 -25.35
CA ASN A 91 -20.00 10.14 -26.47
C ASN A 91 -19.12 10.89 -27.46
N LYS A 92 -18.65 10.19 -28.51
CA LYS A 92 -17.87 10.78 -29.61
C LYS A 92 -18.70 11.56 -30.63
N SER A 93 -20.03 11.50 -30.56
CA SER A 93 -20.90 12.11 -31.56
C SER A 93 -21.09 13.61 -31.34
N ASN A 94 -21.73 14.29 -32.29
CA ASN A 94 -22.10 15.71 -32.17
C ASN A 94 -23.48 15.92 -31.52
N ASN A 95 -24.17 14.83 -31.14
CA ASN A 95 -25.51 14.86 -30.54
C ASN A 95 -25.47 14.19 -29.17
N ASN A 96 -26.48 14.45 -28.34
CA ASN A 96 -26.63 13.73 -27.07
C ASN A 96 -26.90 12.24 -27.34
N GLN A 97 -26.33 11.37 -26.52
CA GLN A 97 -26.43 9.91 -26.66
C GLN A 97 -26.97 9.28 -25.38
N SER A 98 -27.61 8.11 -25.53
CA SER A 98 -27.77 7.15 -24.45
C SER A 98 -26.86 5.97 -24.73
N ILE A 99 -26.01 5.63 -23.77
CA ILE A 99 -25.04 4.55 -23.92
C ILE A 99 -25.32 3.48 -22.87
N THR A 100 -25.43 2.23 -23.33
CA THR A 100 -25.61 1.06 -22.48
C THR A 100 -24.31 0.25 -22.44
N LYS A 101 -23.89 -0.14 -21.25
CA LYS A 101 -22.74 -1.01 -20.99
C LYS A 101 -23.19 -2.23 -20.19
N LYS A 102 -22.54 -3.36 -20.43
CA LYS A 102 -22.71 -4.58 -19.64
C LYS A 102 -21.41 -4.88 -18.92
N ILE A 103 -21.48 -5.12 -17.62
CA ILE A 103 -20.35 -5.58 -16.80
C ILE A 103 -20.65 -6.95 -16.22
N SER A 104 -19.61 -7.73 -15.94
CA SER A 104 -19.75 -8.96 -15.16
C SER A 104 -20.30 -8.62 -13.79
N LYS A 105 -21.34 -9.35 -13.40
CA LYS A 105 -22.01 -9.14 -12.12
C LYS A 105 -21.24 -9.84 -10.99
N ILE A 106 -21.20 -9.20 -9.82
CA ILE A 106 -20.87 -9.90 -8.57
C ILE A 106 -22.18 -10.52 -8.08
N THR A 107 -22.32 -11.83 -8.23
CA THR A 107 -23.57 -12.55 -7.96
C THR A 107 -23.75 -12.90 -6.49
N ASP A 108 -22.64 -13.00 -5.76
CA ASP A 108 -22.64 -13.57 -4.41
C ASP A 108 -22.90 -12.49 -3.35
N PHE A 109 -22.56 -11.23 -3.66
CA PHE A 109 -22.55 -10.12 -2.72
C PHE A 109 -23.19 -8.87 -3.30
N ASN A 110 -23.73 -8.03 -2.42
CA ASN A 110 -24.09 -6.65 -2.76
C ASN A 110 -22.80 -5.85 -2.94
N TYR A 111 -22.81 -4.84 -3.81
CA TYR A 111 -21.61 -4.07 -4.14
C TYR A 111 -21.92 -2.59 -4.33
N THR A 112 -20.88 -1.79 -4.51
CA THR A 112 -21.01 -0.34 -4.72
C THR A 112 -20.62 0.06 -6.13
N LEU A 113 -21.42 0.94 -6.74
CA LEU A 113 -21.00 1.77 -7.87
C LEU A 113 -20.73 3.18 -7.35
N ARG A 114 -19.68 3.82 -7.85
CA ARG A 114 -19.24 5.14 -7.41
C ARG A 114 -19.10 6.06 -8.60
N TYR A 115 -19.74 7.21 -8.52
CA TYR A 115 -19.61 8.30 -9.47
C TYR A 115 -18.78 9.41 -8.85
N ARG A 116 -17.81 9.91 -9.62
CA ARG A 116 -17.00 11.07 -9.26
C ARG A 116 -16.83 11.94 -10.49
N SER A 117 -17.28 13.18 -10.40
CA SER A 117 -17.18 14.15 -11.49
C SER A 117 -16.90 15.54 -10.96
N PHE A 118 -16.49 16.42 -11.86
CA PHE A 118 -16.38 17.84 -11.60
C PHE A 118 -16.98 18.59 -12.78
N SER A 119 -17.68 19.68 -12.48
CA SER A 119 -18.23 20.58 -13.48
C SER A 119 -17.90 22.02 -13.10
N THR A 120 -18.02 22.95 -14.04
CA THR A 120 -17.89 24.38 -13.75
C THR A 120 -19.24 25.04 -13.97
N ILE A 121 -19.84 25.55 -12.91
CA ILE A 121 -21.11 26.29 -12.97
C ILE A 121 -20.83 27.71 -12.48
N ASN A 122 -21.14 28.71 -13.30
CA ASN A 122 -20.92 30.12 -12.98
C ASN A 122 -19.47 30.42 -12.53
N ASN A 123 -18.47 29.88 -13.25
CA ASN A 123 -17.03 29.96 -12.93
C ASN A 123 -16.63 29.37 -11.57
N LYS A 124 -17.49 28.57 -10.95
CA LYS A 124 -17.18 27.82 -9.73
C LYS A 124 -17.07 26.34 -10.06
N LEU A 125 -15.97 25.74 -9.64
CA LEU A 125 -15.78 24.30 -9.69
C LEU A 125 -16.79 23.65 -8.72
N GLN A 126 -17.63 22.78 -9.25
CA GLN A 126 -18.49 21.88 -8.49
C GLN A 126 -17.94 20.47 -8.61
N THR A 127 -18.04 19.71 -7.53
CA THR A 127 -17.61 18.32 -7.47
C THR A 127 -18.80 17.45 -7.10
N HIS A 128 -19.05 16.42 -7.88
CA HIS A 128 -20.16 15.49 -7.69
C HIS A 128 -19.62 14.15 -7.25
N TYR A 129 -20.22 13.61 -6.19
CA TYR A 129 -19.83 12.35 -5.58
C TYR A 129 -21.10 11.58 -5.22
N HIS A 130 -21.32 10.45 -5.89
CA HIS A 130 -22.42 9.55 -5.58
C HIS A 130 -21.92 8.14 -5.35
N ASP A 131 -22.30 7.55 -4.23
CA ASP A 131 -22.13 6.14 -3.93
C ASP A 131 -23.50 5.44 -3.98
N TYR A 132 -23.59 4.48 -4.89
CA TYR A 132 -24.76 3.64 -5.11
C TYR A 132 -24.53 2.28 -4.49
N PHE A 133 -25.41 1.88 -3.57
CA PHE A 133 -25.55 0.49 -3.20
C PHE A 133 -26.28 -0.24 -4.32
N VAL A 134 -25.77 -1.41 -4.71
CA VAL A 134 -26.36 -2.27 -5.73
C VAL A 134 -26.57 -3.66 -5.15
N ASP A 135 -27.83 -4.08 -5.06
CA ASP A 135 -28.20 -5.42 -4.64
C ASP A 135 -27.76 -6.48 -5.66
N ARG A 136 -27.37 -7.65 -5.17
CA ARG A 136 -26.95 -8.79 -6.00
C ARG A 136 -28.03 -9.32 -6.95
N ALA A 137 -29.30 -8.95 -6.79
CA ALA A 137 -30.38 -9.30 -7.71
C ALA A 137 -30.50 -8.32 -8.88
N THR A 138 -30.00 -7.08 -8.77
CA THR A 138 -30.10 -6.03 -9.80
C THR A 138 -29.45 -6.45 -11.12
N GLN A 139 -30.21 -6.42 -12.21
CA GLN A 139 -29.80 -6.74 -13.58
C GLN A 139 -29.71 -5.50 -14.47
N LYS A 140 -30.38 -4.40 -14.10
CA LYS A 140 -30.42 -3.17 -14.87
C LYS A 140 -30.40 -1.92 -13.98
N ILE A 141 -29.58 -0.94 -14.37
CA ILE A 141 -29.54 0.40 -13.79
C ILE A 141 -29.68 1.43 -14.91
N GLU A 142 -30.56 2.42 -14.72
CA GLU A 142 -30.69 3.58 -15.59
C GLU A 142 -30.32 4.87 -14.84
N LEU A 143 -29.31 5.56 -15.35
CA LEU A 143 -28.84 6.86 -14.88
C LEU A 143 -29.15 7.92 -15.94
N ILE A 144 -29.40 9.16 -15.53
CA ILE A 144 -29.54 10.31 -16.44
C ILE A 144 -28.42 11.30 -16.13
N PHE A 145 -27.70 11.73 -17.17
CA PHE A 145 -26.81 12.87 -17.06
C PHE A 145 -27.60 14.18 -17.06
N ASN A 146 -27.31 15.04 -16.08
CA ASN A 146 -27.89 16.36 -15.95
C ASN A 146 -26.93 17.39 -16.58
N ASP A 147 -27.29 17.89 -17.75
CA ASP A 147 -26.46 18.80 -18.55
C ASP A 147 -26.27 20.18 -17.90
N LYS A 148 -27.20 20.59 -17.02
CA LYS A 148 -27.13 21.89 -16.35
C LYS A 148 -26.04 21.95 -15.30
N ASN A 149 -25.79 20.84 -14.61
CA ASN A 149 -24.83 20.79 -13.52
C ASN A 149 -23.69 19.79 -13.73
N GLY A 150 -23.73 18.96 -14.76
CA GLY A 150 -22.72 17.95 -15.04
C GLY A 150 -22.74 16.76 -14.09
N ASP A 151 -23.88 16.51 -13.44
CA ASP A 151 -24.10 15.44 -12.46
C ASP A 151 -24.88 14.26 -13.08
N ILE A 152 -25.06 13.16 -12.33
CA ILE A 152 -25.91 12.05 -12.73
C ILE A 152 -26.97 11.71 -11.68
N GLU A 153 -28.16 11.32 -12.15
CA GLU A 153 -29.28 10.97 -11.28
C GLU A 153 -29.73 9.54 -11.55
N LEU A 154 -30.05 8.79 -10.48
CA LEU A 154 -30.66 7.47 -10.59
C LEU A 154 -32.12 7.60 -11.03
N LYS A 155 -32.45 7.05 -12.21
CA LYS A 155 -33.80 7.13 -12.78
C LYS A 155 -34.64 5.91 -12.47
N ASN A 156 -34.10 4.74 -12.78
CA ASN A 156 -34.81 3.47 -12.70
C ASN A 156 -33.83 2.32 -12.52
N HIS A 157 -34.29 1.22 -11.96
CA HIS A 157 -33.52 0.03 -11.70
C HIS A 157 -34.46 -1.15 -11.45
N ASP A 158 -33.93 -2.36 -11.58
CA ASP A 158 -34.55 -3.56 -11.01
C ASP A 158 -33.80 -3.99 -9.73
N GLY A 159 -34.54 -4.52 -8.75
CA GLY A 159 -33.97 -4.79 -7.42
C GLY A 159 -33.77 -3.53 -6.57
N ASN A 160 -32.88 -3.60 -5.58
CA ASN A 160 -32.65 -2.51 -4.64
C ASN A 160 -31.37 -1.75 -4.99
N VAL A 161 -31.51 -0.57 -5.58
CA VAL A 161 -30.40 0.37 -5.81
C VAL A 161 -30.74 1.67 -5.09
N LEU A 162 -29.82 2.13 -4.26
CA LEU A 162 -30.02 3.36 -3.49
C LEU A 162 -28.73 4.18 -3.41
N ILE A 163 -28.90 5.49 -3.45
CA ILE A 163 -27.85 6.47 -3.18
C ILE A 163 -27.75 6.61 -1.65
N TYR A 164 -26.53 6.59 -1.10
CA TYR A 164 -26.30 6.68 0.35
C TYR A 164 -25.28 7.74 0.78
N ASP A 165 -25.10 8.78 -0.06
CA ASP A 165 -24.18 9.88 0.21
C ASP A 165 -24.47 10.57 1.55
N ASP A 166 -25.75 10.64 1.93
CA ASP A 166 -26.19 11.23 3.20
C ASP A 166 -25.61 10.48 4.40
N ILE A 167 -25.66 9.15 4.39
CA ILE A 167 -25.05 8.31 5.43
C ILE A 167 -23.55 8.56 5.47
N TYR A 168 -22.86 8.45 4.34
CA TYR A 168 -21.42 8.65 4.25
C TYR A 168 -20.98 10.03 4.75
N ASN A 169 -21.65 11.09 4.27
CA ASN A 169 -21.34 12.47 4.61
C ASN A 169 -21.57 12.78 6.10
N SER A 170 -22.62 12.20 6.71
CA SER A 170 -22.90 12.37 8.14
C SER A 170 -21.73 11.89 9.01
N TYR A 171 -21.14 10.74 8.65
CA TYR A 171 -19.96 10.23 9.34
C TYR A 171 -18.71 11.09 9.05
N GLN A 172 -18.50 11.46 7.79
CA GLN A 172 -17.33 12.27 7.39
C GLN A 172 -17.32 13.65 8.04
N GLU A 173 -18.49 14.27 8.26
CA GLU A 173 -18.57 15.56 8.95
C GLU A 173 -17.98 15.48 10.38
N ILE A 174 -18.23 14.38 11.08
CA ILE A 174 -17.69 14.11 12.42
C ILE A 174 -16.20 13.76 12.35
N THR A 175 -15.81 12.85 11.45
CA THR A 175 -14.45 12.30 11.44
C THR A 175 -13.43 13.17 10.73
N SER A 176 -13.87 14.07 9.86
CA SER A 176 -13.02 14.97 9.07
C SER A 176 -11.95 15.67 9.91
N ARG A 177 -10.76 15.82 9.33
CA ARG A 177 -9.65 16.56 9.95
C ARG A 177 -9.98 18.04 10.17
N LYS A 178 -10.94 18.59 9.42
CA LYS A 178 -11.41 19.98 9.60
C LYS A 178 -12.17 20.13 10.91
N ASN A 179 -12.84 19.07 11.36
CA ASN A 179 -13.48 19.02 12.66
C ASN A 179 -12.43 18.79 13.76
N ARG A 180 -12.22 19.81 14.62
CA ARG A 180 -11.12 19.88 15.60
C ARG A 180 -11.44 19.27 16.96
N ILE A 181 -12.59 18.59 17.10
CA ILE A 181 -12.91 17.85 18.32
C ILE A 181 -11.93 16.69 18.56
N LYS A 182 -11.75 16.31 19.83
CA LYS A 182 -10.80 15.28 20.25
C LYS A 182 -11.17 13.90 19.66
N PRO A 183 -10.21 13.00 19.39
CA PRO A 183 -10.50 11.67 18.84
C PRO A 183 -11.54 10.87 19.65
N ALA A 184 -11.46 10.88 20.98
CA ALA A 184 -12.43 10.20 21.83
C ALA A 184 -13.88 10.74 21.65
N GLU A 185 -14.00 12.06 21.48
CA GLU A 185 -15.30 12.70 21.22
C GLU A 185 -15.84 12.34 19.82
N LYS A 186 -14.97 12.26 18.81
CA LYS A 186 -15.35 11.75 17.48
C LYS A 186 -15.92 10.35 17.55
N ILE A 187 -15.24 9.46 18.28
CA ILE A 187 -15.65 8.07 18.47
C ILE A 187 -17.04 8.02 19.11
N PHE A 188 -17.25 8.75 20.21
CA PHE A 188 -18.55 8.84 20.86
C PHE A 188 -19.66 9.32 19.92
N GLN A 189 -19.40 10.36 19.11
CA GLN A 189 -20.37 10.90 18.17
C GLN A 189 -20.71 9.93 17.03
N ILE A 190 -19.71 9.23 16.45
CA ILE A 190 -20.00 8.24 15.41
C ILE A 190 -20.71 6.99 15.97
N GLU A 191 -20.46 6.60 17.22
CA GLU A 191 -21.19 5.52 17.89
C GLU A 191 -22.65 5.88 18.13
N LYS A 192 -22.90 7.12 18.56
CA LYS A 192 -24.27 7.63 18.71
C LYS A 192 -24.98 7.67 17.35
N LEU A 193 -24.35 8.23 16.33
CA LEU A 193 -24.89 8.30 14.98
C LEU A 193 -25.22 6.90 14.44
N HIS A 194 -24.31 5.94 14.66
CA HIS A 194 -24.52 4.54 14.29
C HIS A 194 -25.76 3.95 14.95
N SER A 195 -25.92 4.12 16.26
CA SER A 195 -27.11 3.67 17.00
C SER A 195 -28.40 4.33 16.52
N ASP A 196 -28.35 5.63 16.23
CA ASP A 196 -29.51 6.38 15.76
C ASP A 196 -29.94 5.91 14.35
N TYR A 197 -28.99 5.65 13.46
CA TYR A 197 -29.26 5.08 12.13
C TYR A 197 -29.73 3.64 12.19
N GLN A 198 -29.22 2.82 13.12
CA GLN A 198 -29.74 1.47 13.36
C GLN A 198 -31.22 1.45 13.77
N LYS A 199 -31.68 2.46 14.52
CA LYS A 199 -33.09 2.60 14.91
C LYS A 199 -33.95 3.22 13.81
N LYS A 200 -33.37 4.13 13.02
CA LYS A 200 -34.06 4.88 11.96
C LYS A 200 -34.36 4.01 10.74
N PHE A 201 -33.40 3.19 10.30
CA PHE A 201 -33.53 2.40 9.09
C PHE A 201 -34.26 1.09 9.37
N ASN A 202 -35.18 0.72 8.48
CA ASN A 202 -35.96 -0.52 8.56
C ASN A 202 -35.56 -1.52 7.46
N ASP A 203 -34.67 -1.14 6.55
CA ASP A 203 -34.20 -1.96 5.44
C ASP A 203 -32.75 -2.43 5.64
N VAL A 204 -32.49 -3.67 5.21
CA VAL A 204 -31.20 -4.35 5.39
C VAL A 204 -30.06 -3.64 4.64
N ALA A 205 -30.36 -2.94 3.54
CA ALA A 205 -29.35 -2.27 2.73
C ALA A 205 -28.76 -1.07 3.47
N ARG A 206 -29.61 -0.15 3.97
CA ARG A 206 -29.15 1.01 4.75
C ARG A 206 -28.50 0.63 6.06
N ILE A 207 -28.98 -0.43 6.72
CA ILE A 207 -28.36 -0.98 7.93
C ILE A 207 -26.93 -1.47 7.61
N SER A 208 -26.76 -2.28 6.57
CA SER A 208 -25.45 -2.78 6.14
C SER A 208 -24.48 -1.66 5.75
N ILE A 209 -24.98 -0.61 5.08
CA ILE A 209 -24.18 0.58 4.73
C ILE A 209 -23.77 1.33 5.99
N ASN A 210 -24.70 1.55 6.92
CA ASN A 210 -24.44 2.23 8.19
C ASN A 210 -23.35 1.50 8.99
N ASP A 211 -23.42 0.17 9.08
CA ASP A 211 -22.39 -0.66 9.70
C ASP A 211 -21.04 -0.47 9.00
N LEU A 212 -20.98 -0.63 7.69
CA LEU A 212 -19.72 -0.54 6.96
C LEU A 212 -19.06 0.84 7.14
N VAL A 213 -19.82 1.92 6.97
CA VAL A 213 -19.30 3.28 7.08
C VAL A 213 -18.83 3.55 8.52
N PHE A 214 -19.60 3.13 9.52
CA PHE A 214 -19.21 3.24 10.93
C PHE A 214 -17.88 2.55 11.22
N TYR A 215 -17.75 1.26 10.88
CA TYR A 215 -16.53 0.50 11.17
C TYR A 215 -15.33 1.00 10.36
N SER A 216 -15.55 1.44 9.11
CA SER A 216 -14.53 2.11 8.31
C SER A 216 -14.01 3.37 9.02
N GLN A 217 -14.91 4.24 9.51
CA GLN A 217 -14.52 5.43 10.27
C GLN A 217 -13.86 5.11 11.61
N LEU A 218 -14.39 4.15 12.36
CA LEU A 218 -13.82 3.70 13.63
C LEU A 218 -12.40 3.19 13.43
N SER A 219 -12.12 2.44 12.36
CA SER A 219 -10.77 1.93 12.06
C SER A 219 -9.72 3.01 11.83
N LEU A 220 -10.15 4.20 11.38
CA LEU A 220 -9.27 5.36 11.19
C LEU A 220 -9.01 6.10 12.50
N LEU A 221 -9.97 6.11 13.42
CA LEU A 221 -9.89 6.81 14.72
C LEU A 221 -9.27 5.95 15.83
N SER A 222 -9.64 4.66 15.88
CA SER A 222 -9.22 3.68 16.88
C SER A 222 -8.90 2.34 16.18
N PRO A 223 -7.73 2.22 15.52
CA PRO A 223 -7.41 1.05 14.69
C PRO A 223 -7.39 -0.29 15.43
N ASN A 224 -7.12 -0.29 16.73
CA ASN A 224 -7.03 -1.48 17.58
C ASN A 224 -8.34 -1.78 18.34
N ASP A 225 -9.44 -1.10 18.01
CA ASP A 225 -10.73 -1.33 18.66
C ASP A 225 -11.24 -2.75 18.38
N LYS A 226 -11.57 -3.49 19.44
CA LYS A 226 -12.07 -4.88 19.34
C LYS A 226 -13.37 -4.98 18.56
N LYS A 227 -14.18 -3.91 18.50
CA LYS A 227 -15.42 -3.89 17.73
C LYS A 227 -15.15 -4.13 16.22
N ILE A 228 -14.00 -3.70 15.71
CA ILE A 228 -13.60 -3.91 14.31
C ILE A 228 -13.37 -5.40 14.03
N GLU A 229 -12.59 -6.08 14.88
CA GLU A 229 -12.34 -7.52 14.76
C GLU A 229 -13.66 -8.30 14.86
N ASN A 230 -14.51 -7.95 15.84
CA ASN A 230 -15.82 -8.58 16.01
C ASN A 230 -16.74 -8.37 14.79
N TYR A 231 -16.74 -7.18 14.18
CA TYR A 231 -17.53 -6.94 12.96
C TYR A 231 -17.05 -7.80 11.80
N LEU A 232 -15.74 -7.85 11.55
CA LEU A 232 -15.16 -8.66 10.48
C LEU A 232 -15.42 -10.16 10.71
N GLU A 233 -15.25 -10.66 11.94
CA GLU A 233 -15.48 -12.08 12.29
C GLU A 233 -16.95 -12.52 12.16
N ASN A 234 -17.91 -11.59 12.19
CA ASN A 234 -19.35 -11.89 12.12
C ASN A 234 -20.01 -11.46 10.80
N ILE A 235 -19.25 -10.97 9.82
CA ILE A 235 -19.81 -10.51 8.54
C ILE A 235 -20.35 -11.69 7.72
N SER A 236 -21.63 -11.66 7.36
CA SER A 236 -22.28 -12.75 6.59
C SER A 236 -22.81 -12.31 5.22
N SER A 237 -22.89 -11.01 4.98
CA SER A 237 -23.38 -10.43 3.72
C SER A 237 -22.65 -9.12 3.47
N PRO A 238 -21.36 -9.18 3.07
CA PRO A 238 -20.54 -8.00 2.93
C PRO A 238 -21.04 -7.11 1.79
N LEU A 239 -20.92 -5.80 2.01
CA LEU A 239 -21.02 -4.82 0.93
C LEU A 239 -19.65 -4.72 0.24
N TRP A 240 -19.51 -5.43 -0.87
CA TRP A 240 -18.28 -5.57 -1.65
C TRP A 240 -17.87 -4.23 -2.26
N SER A 241 -16.91 -3.55 -1.63
CA SER A 241 -16.63 -2.14 -1.88
C SER A 241 -15.21 -1.74 -1.47
N ASN A 242 -14.76 -0.58 -1.97
CA ASN A 242 -13.51 0.04 -1.54
C ASN A 242 -13.47 0.36 -0.03
N ASP A 243 -14.62 0.67 0.57
CA ASP A 243 -14.71 0.99 1.99
C ASP A 243 -14.51 -0.27 2.87
N LEU A 244 -15.08 -1.42 2.47
CA LEU A 244 -14.84 -2.71 3.14
C LEU A 244 -13.37 -3.11 3.05
N LEU A 245 -12.80 -2.94 1.87
CA LEU A 245 -11.40 -3.21 1.62
C LEU A 245 -10.48 -2.27 2.39
N GLY A 246 -10.82 -0.99 2.50
CA GLY A 246 -10.11 -0.01 3.33
C GLY A 246 -10.12 -0.40 4.80
N LEU A 247 -11.27 -0.86 5.31
CA LEU A 247 -11.42 -1.41 6.65
C LEU A 247 -10.51 -2.62 6.88
N VAL A 248 -10.54 -3.61 5.97
CA VAL A 248 -9.68 -4.80 6.05
C VAL A 248 -8.20 -4.41 5.99
N SER A 249 -7.83 -3.48 5.11
CA SER A 249 -6.45 -2.99 4.99
C SER A 249 -5.96 -2.35 6.29
N GLN A 250 -6.80 -1.53 6.92
CA GLN A 250 -6.49 -0.87 8.19
C GLN A 250 -6.39 -1.89 9.33
N TYR A 251 -7.30 -2.86 9.38
CA TYR A 251 -7.23 -3.98 10.33
C TYR A 251 -5.91 -4.75 10.19
N LEU A 252 -5.55 -5.20 8.99
CA LEU A 252 -4.32 -5.94 8.73
C LEU A 252 -3.06 -5.14 9.02
N LYS A 253 -3.09 -3.82 8.79
CA LYS A 253 -1.98 -2.93 9.12
C LYS A 253 -1.65 -2.95 10.62
N THR A 254 -2.64 -3.04 11.49
CA THR A 254 -2.41 -3.18 12.95
C THR A 254 -1.81 -4.53 13.32
N LYS A 255 -2.03 -5.55 12.48
CA LYS A 255 -1.56 -6.93 12.70
C LYS A 255 -0.33 -7.29 11.86
N LYS A 256 0.32 -6.34 11.18
CA LYS A 256 1.40 -6.61 10.20
C LYS A 256 2.49 -7.57 10.72
N GLU A 257 2.85 -7.49 12.00
CA GLU A 257 3.87 -8.37 12.60
C GLU A 257 3.37 -9.76 12.97
N ASN A 258 2.06 -10.00 12.94
CA ASN A 258 1.42 -11.21 13.43
C ASN A 258 0.33 -11.74 12.47
N ILE A 259 0.35 -11.35 11.19
CA ILE A 259 -0.60 -11.89 10.19
C ILE A 259 -0.51 -13.42 10.13
N TYR A 260 0.70 -13.99 10.21
CA TYR A 260 0.91 -15.44 10.26
C TYR A 260 0.28 -16.14 11.49
N GLN A 261 -0.19 -15.38 12.48
CA GLN A 261 -0.88 -15.88 13.67
C GLN A 261 -2.40 -15.68 13.60
N LEU A 262 -2.92 -15.09 12.52
CA LEU A 262 -4.36 -14.95 12.33
C LEU A 262 -5.00 -16.33 12.25
N ASN A 263 -6.02 -16.53 13.07
CA ASN A 263 -6.85 -17.72 13.02
C ASN A 263 -8.02 -17.47 12.05
N LEU A 264 -7.93 -18.06 10.86
CA LEU A 264 -8.98 -17.98 9.84
C LEU A 264 -10.24 -18.74 10.27
N ASN A 265 -10.11 -19.84 11.00
CA ASN A 265 -11.26 -20.66 11.43
C ASN A 265 -12.05 -20.07 12.61
N LYS A 266 -11.98 -18.76 12.85
CA LYS A 266 -12.75 -18.07 13.90
C LYS A 266 -14.18 -17.73 13.49
N SER A 267 -14.42 -17.47 12.21
CA SER A 267 -15.73 -17.05 11.72
C SER A 267 -16.70 -18.24 11.58
N LYS A 268 -18.00 -17.96 11.71
CA LYS A 268 -19.08 -18.92 11.43
C LYS A 268 -19.27 -19.19 9.93
N ASN A 269 -18.57 -18.45 9.05
CA ASN A 269 -18.67 -18.57 7.60
C ASN A 269 -17.32 -18.32 6.89
N ASP A 270 -17.20 -18.81 5.66
CA ASP A 270 -15.99 -18.68 4.84
C ASP A 270 -15.74 -17.25 4.33
N ILE A 271 -16.73 -16.35 4.43
CA ILE A 271 -16.62 -14.97 3.92
C ILE A 271 -15.51 -14.20 4.64
N TYR A 272 -15.39 -14.36 5.95
CA TYR A 272 -14.27 -13.76 6.70
C TYR A 272 -12.93 -14.23 6.16
N ASN A 273 -12.79 -15.53 5.86
CA ASN A 273 -11.55 -16.09 5.33
C ASN A 273 -11.23 -15.51 3.96
N ASP A 274 -12.21 -15.51 3.06
CA ASP A 274 -12.06 -14.93 1.73
C ASP A 274 -11.64 -13.45 1.79
N LEU A 275 -12.27 -12.66 2.65
CA LEU A 275 -11.97 -11.24 2.84
C LEU A 275 -10.58 -11.01 3.42
N ILE A 276 -10.22 -11.74 4.48
CA ILE A 276 -8.93 -11.60 5.15
C ILE A 276 -7.80 -12.09 4.26
N GLU A 277 -7.95 -13.23 3.58
CA GLU A 277 -6.95 -13.76 2.67
C GLU A 277 -6.71 -12.82 1.48
N LEU A 278 -7.79 -12.32 0.85
CA LEU A 278 -7.67 -11.30 -0.19
C LEU A 278 -6.93 -10.06 0.33
N GLY A 279 -7.34 -9.56 1.51
CA GLY A 279 -6.71 -8.43 2.16
C GLY A 279 -5.23 -8.65 2.49
N VAL A 280 -4.85 -9.86 2.93
CA VAL A 280 -3.45 -10.23 3.20
C VAL A 280 -2.65 -10.24 1.92
N GLY A 281 -3.17 -10.81 0.84
CA GLY A 281 -2.53 -10.77 -0.47
C GLY A 281 -2.19 -9.33 -0.87
N TRP A 282 -3.17 -8.43 -0.76
CA TRP A 282 -2.97 -7.02 -1.08
C TRP A 282 -2.00 -6.32 -0.13
N HIS A 283 -2.11 -6.59 1.17
CA HIS A 283 -1.20 -6.07 2.17
C HIS A 283 0.25 -6.46 1.85
N LEU A 284 0.51 -7.72 1.51
CA LEU A 284 1.85 -8.19 1.15
C LEU A 284 2.36 -7.54 -0.13
N GLN A 285 1.51 -7.37 -1.14
CA GLN A 285 1.89 -6.68 -2.37
C GLN A 285 2.26 -5.20 -2.13
N GLN A 286 1.50 -4.51 -1.29
CA GLN A 286 1.70 -3.10 -0.94
C GLN A 286 2.89 -2.89 0.00
N TYR A 287 3.13 -3.83 0.91
CA TYR A 287 4.13 -3.75 1.97
C TYR A 287 5.15 -4.88 1.86
N LYS A 288 5.98 -4.83 0.80
CA LYS A 288 7.08 -5.77 0.54
C LYS A 288 8.14 -5.79 1.66
N GLU A 289 9.03 -6.81 1.63
CA GLU A 289 10.10 -7.15 2.61
C GLU A 289 10.76 -5.97 3.36
N GLN A 290 10.94 -4.82 2.70
CA GLN A 290 11.62 -3.65 3.28
C GLN A 290 10.80 -2.87 4.32
N LYS A 291 9.53 -3.22 4.56
CA LYS A 291 8.62 -2.41 5.41
C LYS A 291 8.34 -2.98 6.80
N TYR A 292 8.64 -4.26 7.07
CA TYR A 292 8.48 -4.86 8.41
C TYR A 292 9.08 -6.28 8.54
N ALA A 293 9.50 -6.64 9.76
CA ALA A 293 10.31 -7.83 10.05
C ALA A 293 9.61 -9.17 9.74
N SER A 294 8.30 -9.25 9.96
CA SER A 294 7.54 -10.51 9.82
C SER A 294 7.07 -10.82 8.40
N TYR A 295 7.47 -10.04 7.40
CA TYR A 295 6.98 -10.18 6.01
C TYR A 295 7.12 -11.61 5.47
N ASN A 296 8.30 -12.23 5.59
CA ASN A 296 8.53 -13.57 5.03
C ASN A 296 7.67 -14.64 5.71
N LYS A 297 7.46 -14.56 7.03
CA LYS A 297 6.54 -15.44 7.75
C LYS A 297 5.10 -15.28 7.24
N ASN A 298 4.68 -14.04 6.99
CA ASN A 298 3.35 -13.76 6.46
C ASN A 298 3.18 -14.29 5.03
N VAL A 299 4.22 -14.19 4.18
CA VAL A 299 4.21 -14.78 2.83
C VAL A 299 4.10 -16.29 2.91
N GLU A 300 4.92 -16.95 3.73
CA GLU A 300 4.87 -18.41 3.91
C GLU A 300 3.50 -18.88 4.41
N TRP A 301 2.94 -18.19 5.40
CA TRP A 301 1.59 -18.44 5.88
C TRP A 301 0.55 -18.24 4.77
N PHE A 302 0.63 -17.12 4.04
CA PHE A 302 -0.32 -16.79 2.97
C PHE A 302 -0.27 -17.81 1.83
N LYS A 303 0.91 -18.36 1.51
CA LYS A 303 1.08 -19.42 0.51
C LYS A 303 0.31 -20.71 0.82
N ASN A 304 -0.07 -20.92 2.08
CA ASN A 304 -0.85 -22.08 2.52
C ASN A 304 -2.37 -21.82 2.53
N THR A 305 -2.83 -20.65 2.08
CA THR A 305 -4.25 -20.30 2.07
C THR A 305 -4.98 -20.80 0.81
N PRO A 306 -6.28 -21.11 0.88
CA PRO A 306 -7.13 -21.41 -0.28
C PRO A 306 -7.09 -20.30 -1.34
N TYR A 307 -7.18 -19.03 -0.95
CA TYR A 307 -7.12 -17.91 -1.88
C TYR A 307 -5.80 -17.87 -2.66
N TYR A 308 -4.66 -18.10 -1.98
CA TYR A 308 -3.39 -18.17 -2.68
C TYR A 308 -3.36 -19.33 -3.68
N SER A 309 -3.83 -20.51 -3.27
CA SER A 309 -3.88 -21.70 -4.13
C SER A 309 -4.71 -21.45 -5.41
N LYS A 310 -5.86 -20.79 -5.28
CA LYS A 310 -6.75 -20.42 -6.39
C LYS A 310 -6.14 -19.39 -7.34
N ASN A 311 -5.26 -18.51 -6.84
CA ASN A 311 -4.69 -17.39 -7.58
C ASN A 311 -3.16 -17.50 -7.77
N LYS A 312 -2.62 -18.71 -7.63
CA LYS A 312 -1.18 -18.99 -7.52
C LYS A 312 -0.36 -18.34 -8.63
N GLU A 313 -0.76 -18.50 -9.89
CA GLU A 313 0.03 -18.01 -11.04
C GLU A 313 0.22 -16.48 -11.00
N THR A 314 -0.83 -15.74 -10.67
CA THR A 314 -0.78 -14.28 -10.54
C THR A 314 -0.02 -13.88 -9.28
N LEU A 315 -0.31 -14.53 -8.15
CA LEU A 315 0.31 -14.18 -6.87
C LEU A 315 1.78 -14.53 -6.82
N ASP A 316 2.24 -15.59 -7.48
CA ASP A 316 3.66 -15.91 -7.60
C ASP A 316 4.41 -14.79 -8.32
N LYS A 317 3.83 -14.18 -9.36
CA LYS A 317 4.47 -13.06 -10.07
C LYS A 317 4.59 -11.80 -9.21
N VAL A 318 3.60 -11.53 -8.35
CA VAL A 318 3.56 -10.28 -7.55
C VAL A 318 4.23 -10.43 -6.18
N LEU A 319 4.15 -11.62 -5.58
CA LEU A 319 4.75 -12.01 -4.29
C LEU A 319 6.10 -12.70 -4.44
N GLN A 320 6.60 -12.87 -5.67
CA GLN A 320 8.03 -13.02 -5.89
C GLN A 320 8.71 -11.85 -5.17
N THR A 321 9.26 -12.17 -4.00
CA THR A 321 10.48 -11.55 -3.53
C THR A 321 11.38 -11.64 -4.74
N ASP A 322 11.75 -10.50 -5.33
CA ASP A 322 12.82 -10.48 -6.32
C ASP A 322 13.93 -11.42 -5.80
N ASN A 323 14.72 -12.02 -6.69
CA ASN A 323 15.94 -12.76 -6.35
C ASN A 323 16.99 -11.91 -5.58
N LYS A 324 16.57 -10.86 -4.88
CA LYS A 324 17.28 -9.87 -4.10
C LYS A 324 17.96 -10.44 -2.87
N GLN A 325 17.42 -11.46 -2.17
CA GLN A 325 18.20 -12.08 -1.08
C GLN A 325 19.45 -12.81 -1.62
N LYS A 326 19.31 -13.54 -2.74
CA LYS A 326 20.45 -14.12 -3.46
C LYS A 326 21.36 -13.03 -4.02
N SER A 327 20.80 -11.96 -4.59
CA SER A 327 21.56 -10.80 -5.07
C SER A 327 22.33 -10.09 -3.94
N ILE A 328 21.74 -9.85 -2.78
CA ILE A 328 22.38 -9.14 -1.67
C ILE A 328 23.51 -10.01 -1.10
N LYS A 329 23.31 -11.34 -0.99
CA LYS A 329 24.40 -12.25 -0.63
C LYS A 329 25.57 -12.12 -1.60
N ASP A 330 25.33 -12.25 -2.91
CA ASP A 330 26.38 -12.13 -3.93
C ASP A 330 27.03 -10.72 -3.93
N ASP A 331 26.24 -9.68 -3.69
CA ASP A 331 26.70 -8.30 -3.57
C ASP A 331 27.56 -8.11 -2.29
N LEU A 332 27.20 -8.73 -1.15
CA LEU A 332 27.99 -8.67 0.09
C LEU A 332 29.29 -9.47 -0.02
N LEU A 333 29.26 -10.66 -0.64
CA LEU A 333 30.45 -11.48 -0.91
C LEU A 333 31.45 -10.73 -1.80
N SER A 334 30.95 -9.92 -2.74
CA SER A 334 31.78 -9.12 -3.64
C SER A 334 32.16 -7.72 -3.11
N PHE A 335 31.73 -7.36 -1.89
CA PHE A 335 31.97 -6.04 -1.30
C PHE A 335 33.44 -5.85 -0.90
N ASP A 336 34.07 -4.78 -1.39
CA ASP A 336 35.49 -4.48 -1.13
C ASP A 336 35.64 -3.60 0.12
N ILE A 337 36.57 -3.98 1.00
CA ILE A 337 36.93 -3.23 2.19
C ILE A 337 38.45 -3.11 2.33
N TYR A 338 38.90 -2.08 3.03
CA TYR A 338 40.26 -1.98 3.52
C TYR A 338 40.35 -2.69 4.88
N LYS A 339 41.18 -3.73 4.92
CA LYS A 339 41.70 -4.30 6.16
C LYS A 339 43.14 -3.82 6.29
N GLU A 340 43.38 -2.94 7.25
CA GLU A 340 44.62 -2.16 7.31
C GLU A 340 44.81 -1.44 5.96
N ASP A 341 45.97 -1.61 5.30
CA ASP A 341 46.28 -0.97 4.02
C ASP A 341 45.98 -1.83 2.78
N LYS A 342 45.40 -3.02 2.97
CA LYS A 342 45.10 -3.94 1.87
C LYS A 342 43.61 -3.97 1.57
N VAL A 343 43.27 -3.93 0.28
CA VAL A 343 41.91 -4.20 -0.19
C VAL A 343 41.67 -5.71 -0.13
N THR A 344 40.57 -6.11 0.49
CA THR A 344 40.10 -7.49 0.53
C THR A 344 38.57 -7.53 0.37
N LYS A 345 38.03 -8.71 0.03
CA LYS A 345 36.59 -8.95 0.08
C LYS A 345 36.12 -9.02 1.52
N LEU A 346 34.91 -8.53 1.78
CA LEU A 346 34.23 -8.68 3.07
C LEU A 346 34.19 -10.16 3.49
N GLU A 347 33.96 -11.06 2.53
CA GLU A 347 33.99 -12.50 2.74
C GLU A 347 35.27 -12.96 3.45
N ASN A 348 36.42 -12.63 2.87
CA ASN A 348 37.73 -13.03 3.41
C ASN A 348 38.02 -12.43 4.79
N ALA A 349 37.42 -11.29 5.12
CA ALA A 349 37.63 -10.65 6.42
C ALA A 349 36.86 -11.36 7.54
N ILE A 350 35.67 -11.90 7.24
CA ILE A 350 34.77 -12.46 8.25
C ILE A 350 34.74 -14.00 8.24
N SER A 351 35.02 -14.68 7.12
CA SER A 351 35.06 -16.15 7.05
C SER A 351 36.12 -16.81 7.94
N GLY A 352 37.08 -16.03 8.47
CA GLY A 352 38.06 -16.49 9.45
C GLY A 352 37.57 -16.46 10.90
N GLN A 353 36.38 -15.92 11.16
CA GLN A 353 35.79 -15.80 12.49
C GLN A 353 34.94 -17.03 12.81
N LYS A 354 34.83 -17.37 14.11
CA LYS A 354 34.10 -18.56 14.59
C LYS A 354 32.63 -18.28 14.92
N SER A 355 32.10 -17.16 14.43
CA SER A 355 30.76 -16.68 14.79
C SER A 355 29.71 -17.25 13.84
N GLU A 356 28.53 -17.56 14.39
CA GLU A 356 27.41 -18.13 13.64
C GLU A 356 26.60 -17.03 12.92
N TYR A 357 26.65 -15.81 13.47
CA TYR A 357 25.95 -14.64 12.96
C TYR A 357 26.86 -13.42 12.95
N TYR A 358 26.67 -12.58 11.93
CA TYR A 358 27.37 -11.30 11.80
C TYR A 358 26.38 -10.15 11.68
N LEU A 359 26.56 -9.13 12.52
CA LEU A 359 25.84 -7.86 12.43
C LEU A 359 26.73 -6.85 11.69
N LEU A 360 26.43 -6.59 10.42
CA LEU A 360 27.12 -5.57 9.63
C LEU A 360 26.60 -4.19 10.05
N ASP A 361 27.47 -3.39 10.66
CA ASP A 361 27.23 -2.03 11.13
C ASP A 361 27.87 -1.02 10.16
N PHE A 362 27.06 -0.39 9.32
CA PHE A 362 27.54 0.67 8.44
C PHE A 362 27.42 2.02 9.14
N TRP A 363 28.56 2.69 9.30
CA TRP A 363 28.68 3.94 10.07
C TRP A 363 29.65 4.91 9.39
N ALA A 364 29.86 6.10 9.96
CA ALA A 364 30.92 7.02 9.54
C ALA A 364 31.30 7.98 10.67
N THR A 365 32.54 8.50 10.67
CA THR A 365 33.04 9.40 11.71
C THR A 365 32.24 10.70 11.86
N TRP A 366 31.60 11.14 10.77
CA TRP A 366 30.77 12.34 10.72
C TRP A 366 29.28 12.09 11.06
N CYS A 367 28.90 10.83 11.28
CA CYS A 367 27.52 10.44 11.55
C CYS A 367 27.24 10.41 13.06
N ALA A 368 26.74 11.52 13.62
CA ALA A 368 26.44 11.62 15.05
C ALA A 368 25.48 10.51 15.58
N PRO A 369 24.38 10.16 14.90
CA PRO A 369 23.52 9.05 15.34
C PRO A 369 24.22 7.69 15.32
N CYS A 370 25.19 7.49 14.42
CA CYS A 370 25.98 6.26 14.39
C CYS A 370 26.86 6.13 15.64
N LEU A 371 27.51 7.22 16.07
CA LEU A 371 28.35 7.21 17.26
C LEU A 371 27.56 6.87 18.53
N GLN A 372 26.35 7.45 18.66
CA GLN A 372 25.45 7.12 19.77
C GLN A 372 25.01 5.66 19.76
N ASN A 373 24.78 5.08 18.57
CA ASN A 373 24.41 3.67 18.46
C ASN A 373 25.56 2.72 18.82
N ILE A 374 26.81 3.09 18.50
CA ILE A 374 28.00 2.33 18.89
C ILE A 374 28.15 2.35 20.43
N GLU A 375 27.90 3.48 21.08
CA GLU A 375 27.89 3.54 22.54
C GLU A 375 26.76 2.69 23.14
N ALA A 376 25.56 2.78 22.56
CA ALA A 376 24.40 2.01 23.00
C ALA A 376 24.66 0.50 22.87
N ILE A 377 25.17 0.03 21.73
CA ILE A 377 25.35 -1.41 21.48
C ILE A 377 26.40 -2.04 22.42
N HIS A 378 27.43 -1.29 22.84
CA HIS A 378 28.41 -1.77 23.83
C HIS A 378 27.81 -2.01 25.22
N SER A 379 26.71 -1.33 25.54
CA SER A 379 26.01 -1.54 26.81
C SER A 379 24.97 -2.66 26.78
N MET A 380 24.77 -3.30 25.62
CA MET A 380 23.74 -4.32 25.42
C MET A 380 24.22 -5.74 25.67
N ASP A 381 23.33 -6.55 26.22
CA ASP A 381 23.46 -8.01 26.28
C ASP A 381 23.10 -8.63 24.92
N LEU A 382 24.12 -8.73 24.06
CA LEU A 382 23.99 -9.30 22.72
C LEU A 382 23.97 -10.83 22.76
N PRO A 383 23.23 -11.49 21.84
CA PRO A 383 23.19 -12.95 21.78
C PRO A 383 24.57 -13.59 21.59
N GLN A 384 24.81 -14.72 22.26
CA GLN A 384 26.02 -15.52 22.07
C GLN A 384 26.14 -15.99 20.61
N GLY A 385 27.37 -16.00 20.08
CA GLY A 385 27.63 -16.40 18.69
C GLY A 385 27.37 -15.31 17.65
N LEU A 386 27.05 -14.09 18.09
CA LEU A 386 26.97 -12.89 17.25
C LEU A 386 28.27 -12.09 17.30
N GLU A 387 28.74 -11.65 16.14
CA GLU A 387 29.88 -10.75 16.02
C GLU A 387 29.51 -9.49 15.22
N ILE A 388 29.98 -8.33 15.69
CA ILE A 388 29.73 -7.04 15.01
C ILE A 388 30.87 -6.78 14.02
N ILE A 389 30.49 -6.46 12.78
CA ILE A 389 31.39 -6.08 11.70
C ILE A 389 31.12 -4.63 11.34
N SER A 390 31.98 -3.73 11.82
CA SER A 390 31.79 -2.29 11.63
C SER A 390 32.46 -1.83 10.34
N ILE A 391 31.67 -1.38 9.37
CA ILE A 391 32.12 -0.89 8.06
C ILE A 391 31.94 0.62 8.03
N SER A 392 33.05 1.35 8.09
CA SER A 392 33.02 2.81 7.95
C SER A 392 32.86 3.22 6.49
N MET A 393 31.89 4.08 6.25
CA MET A 393 31.58 4.75 4.99
C MET A 393 32.32 6.09 4.85
N ASP A 394 33.34 6.34 5.66
CA ASP A 394 34.26 7.45 5.48
C ASP A 394 34.95 7.36 4.10
N ARG A 395 35.31 8.53 3.56
CA ARG A 395 36.15 8.59 2.37
C ARG A 395 37.54 8.07 2.68
N THR A 396 38.23 7.50 1.69
CA THR A 396 39.62 7.02 1.88
C THR A 396 40.56 8.11 2.39
N SER A 397 40.30 9.38 2.02
CA SER A 397 41.06 10.54 2.51
C SER A 397 40.88 10.84 4.01
N ASN A 398 39.92 10.21 4.68
CA ASN A 398 39.67 10.32 6.13
C ASN A 398 40.09 9.05 6.89
N ARG A 399 40.95 8.19 6.31
CA ARG A 399 41.43 6.94 6.94
C ARG A 399 41.93 7.12 8.36
N GLU A 400 42.77 8.12 8.62
CA GLU A 400 43.32 8.37 9.96
C GLU A 400 42.22 8.71 10.99
N LYS A 401 41.20 9.47 10.58
CA LYS A 401 40.06 9.80 11.45
C LYS A 401 39.26 8.56 11.79
N TRP A 402 39.01 7.70 10.80
CA TRP A 402 38.33 6.43 10.99
C TRP A 402 39.13 5.49 11.91
N ALA A 403 40.44 5.36 11.69
CA ALA A 403 41.30 4.50 12.50
C ALA A 403 41.29 4.94 13.96
N LYS A 404 41.51 6.24 14.21
CA LYS A 404 41.45 6.83 15.55
C LYS A 404 40.09 6.63 16.20
N LYS A 405 38.99 6.87 15.48
CA LYS A 405 37.65 6.68 16.05
C LYS A 405 37.33 5.22 16.32
N SER A 406 37.78 4.30 15.47
CA SER A 406 37.61 2.87 15.70
C SER A 406 38.34 2.42 16.96
N GLU A 407 39.53 2.96 17.22
CA GLU A 407 40.29 2.73 18.45
C GLU A 407 39.60 3.34 19.67
N ASP A 408 39.14 4.60 19.59
CA ASP A 408 38.39 5.27 20.66
C ASP A 408 37.17 4.43 21.12
N PHE A 409 36.45 3.84 20.16
CA PHE A 409 35.30 2.98 20.41
C PHE A 409 35.65 1.50 20.59
N LYS A 410 36.92 1.10 20.55
CA LYS A 410 37.37 -0.30 20.71
C LYS A 410 36.71 -1.28 19.73
N LEU A 411 36.52 -0.87 18.48
CA LEU A 411 35.90 -1.68 17.43
C LEU A 411 36.88 -2.71 16.88
N ALA A 412 36.81 -3.95 17.41
CA ALA A 412 37.75 -5.02 17.06
C ALA A 412 37.72 -5.42 15.56
N ASN A 413 36.54 -5.42 14.94
CA ASN A 413 36.35 -5.75 13.52
C ASN A 413 35.89 -4.52 12.72
N SER A 414 36.69 -3.47 12.76
CA SER A 414 36.43 -2.24 12.00
C SER A 414 37.16 -2.28 10.65
N TYR A 415 36.43 -1.95 9.58
CA TYR A 415 36.96 -1.87 8.22
C TYR A 415 36.55 -0.57 7.55
N LEU A 416 37.40 -0.06 6.65
CA LEU A 416 37.08 1.12 5.86
C LEU A 416 36.54 0.72 4.49
N PHE A 417 35.49 1.39 4.05
CA PHE A 417 34.90 1.22 2.73
C PHE A 417 35.88 1.56 1.59
N VAL A 418 35.85 0.79 0.51
CA VAL A 418 36.60 1.10 -0.73
C VAL A 418 35.70 1.86 -1.70
N GLU A 419 36.10 3.05 -2.13
CA GLU A 419 35.38 3.87 -3.11
C GLU A 419 35.48 3.36 -4.57
N SER A 420 35.12 2.09 -4.82
CA SER A 420 35.10 1.50 -6.16
C SER A 420 33.73 1.64 -6.86
N GLN A 421 33.69 1.51 -8.19
CA GLN A 421 32.42 1.49 -8.93
C GLN A 421 31.56 0.27 -8.55
N ASN A 422 32.19 -0.87 -8.30
CA ASN A 422 31.53 -2.09 -7.82
C ASN A 422 30.78 -1.81 -6.51
N ASN A 423 31.49 -1.28 -5.52
CA ASN A 423 30.94 -0.93 -4.23
C ASN A 423 29.83 0.13 -4.30
N LYS A 424 29.98 1.15 -5.16
CA LYS A 424 28.91 2.13 -5.42
C LYS A 424 27.66 1.47 -6.01
N ASN A 425 27.81 0.47 -6.87
CA ASN A 425 26.69 -0.31 -7.39
C ASN A 425 26.04 -1.16 -6.30
N ILE A 426 26.84 -1.84 -5.46
CA ILE A 426 26.34 -2.63 -4.33
C ILE A 426 25.54 -1.77 -3.36
N ILE A 427 26.07 -0.62 -2.92
CA ILE A 427 25.39 0.35 -2.06
C ILE A 427 23.99 0.69 -2.61
N LYS A 428 23.88 0.95 -3.92
CA LYS A 428 22.60 1.23 -4.58
C LYS A 428 21.66 0.02 -4.54
N LYS A 429 22.16 -1.18 -4.87
CA LYS A 429 21.35 -2.41 -4.90
C LYS A 429 20.79 -2.77 -3.52
N ILE A 430 21.62 -2.66 -2.48
CA ILE A 430 21.21 -2.92 -1.09
C ILE A 430 20.46 -1.73 -0.47
N SER A 431 20.24 -0.65 -1.23
CA SER A 431 19.53 0.55 -0.80
C SER A 431 20.13 1.24 0.43
N LEU A 432 21.46 1.18 0.60
CA LEU A 432 22.20 1.87 1.66
C LEU A 432 22.34 3.36 1.27
N ASN A 433 21.28 4.12 1.48
CA ASN A 433 21.23 5.56 1.18
C ASN A 433 21.29 6.45 2.44
N GLN A 434 21.23 5.84 3.63
CA GLN A 434 21.22 6.50 4.92
C GLN A 434 22.04 5.70 5.93
N LEU A 435 22.68 6.42 6.86
CA LEU A 435 23.39 5.87 8.02
C LEU A 435 22.70 6.37 9.29
N PRO A 436 22.70 5.59 10.38
CA PRO A 436 23.31 4.26 10.54
C PRO A 436 22.50 3.16 9.84
N ARG A 437 23.16 2.04 9.52
CA ARG A 437 22.51 0.92 8.83
C ARG A 437 23.03 -0.43 9.32
N TYR A 438 22.13 -1.34 9.70
CA TYR A 438 22.43 -2.65 10.27
C TYR A 438 21.90 -3.83 9.43
N ILE A 439 22.78 -4.71 8.98
CA ILE A 439 22.38 -5.93 8.24
C ILE A 439 22.77 -7.16 9.04
N LEU A 440 21.82 -8.05 9.29
CA LEU A 440 22.08 -9.34 9.95
C LEU A 440 22.24 -10.43 8.90
N ILE A 441 23.36 -11.14 8.96
CA ILE A 441 23.67 -12.30 8.13
C ILE A 441 24.05 -13.51 8.99
N ASP A 442 23.89 -14.71 8.43
CA ASP A 442 24.46 -15.94 9.00
C ASP A 442 25.90 -16.18 8.49
N LYS A 443 26.57 -17.22 9.03
CA LYS A 443 27.91 -17.63 8.59
C LYS A 443 28.06 -18.01 7.12
N ASN A 444 26.95 -18.28 6.44
CA ASN A 444 26.91 -18.58 5.02
C ASN A 444 26.55 -17.34 4.18
N PHE A 445 26.58 -16.14 4.78
CA PHE A 445 26.21 -14.85 4.16
C PHE A 445 24.75 -14.79 3.70
N ASN A 446 23.89 -15.66 4.20
CA ASN A 446 22.46 -15.52 3.94
C ASN A 446 21.95 -14.34 4.76
N VAL A 447 21.23 -13.44 4.09
CA VAL A 447 20.71 -12.22 4.72
C VAL A 447 19.46 -12.57 5.52
N LEU A 448 19.59 -12.54 6.84
CA LEU A 448 18.48 -12.82 7.77
C LEU A 448 17.58 -11.60 7.93
N ASN A 449 18.19 -10.41 8.00
CA ASN A 449 17.47 -9.14 8.00
C ASN A 449 18.30 -8.05 7.29
N PRO A 450 17.87 -7.56 6.11
CA PRO A 450 18.57 -6.52 5.39
C PRO A 450 18.37 -5.12 5.98
N ASN A 451 17.46 -4.96 6.95
CA ASN A 451 17.09 -3.68 7.56
C ASN A 451 16.76 -3.73 9.07
N LEU A 452 17.68 -4.23 9.92
CA LEU A 452 17.48 -4.20 11.37
C LEU A 452 17.25 -2.78 11.92
N PRO A 453 16.42 -2.63 12.98
CA PRO A 453 16.38 -1.41 13.79
C PRO A 453 17.77 -1.03 14.30
N THR A 454 17.91 0.21 14.71
CA THR A 454 19.12 0.74 15.34
C THR A 454 19.15 0.38 16.83
N PRO A 455 20.33 0.31 17.48
CA PRO A 455 20.45 0.06 18.91
C PRO A 455 19.64 1.00 19.83
N GLN A 456 19.29 2.21 19.38
CA GLN A 456 18.44 3.10 20.17
C GLN A 456 16.94 2.79 20.08
N GLU A 457 16.52 1.96 19.13
CA GLU A 457 15.12 1.56 18.95
C GLU A 457 14.76 0.35 19.82
N ALA A 458 13.61 0.42 20.49
CA ALA A 458 13.18 -0.58 21.47
C ALA A 458 13.08 -2.01 20.90
N ASP A 459 12.82 -2.16 19.61
CA ASP A 459 12.67 -3.47 18.95
C ASP A 459 14.01 -4.11 18.56
N PHE A 460 15.15 -3.42 18.65
CA PHE A 460 16.45 -3.93 18.18
C PHE A 460 16.84 -5.28 18.77
N LEU A 461 16.93 -5.38 20.10
CA LEU A 461 17.31 -6.63 20.78
C LEU A 461 16.28 -7.73 20.58
N LYS A 462 15.00 -7.36 20.50
CA LYS A 462 13.91 -8.31 20.26
C LYS A 462 14.04 -8.93 18.88
N GLU A 463 14.23 -8.13 17.83
CA GLU A 463 14.45 -8.63 16.48
C GLU A 463 15.71 -9.47 16.37
N LEU A 464 16.82 -9.00 16.94
CA LEU A 464 18.10 -9.73 16.94
C LEU A 464 17.95 -11.12 17.57
N LYS A 465 17.27 -11.21 18.73
CA LYS A 465 16.98 -12.48 19.41
C LYS A 465 16.02 -13.38 18.63
N ILE A 466 15.08 -12.84 17.87
CA ILE A 466 14.16 -13.65 17.03
C ILE A 466 14.92 -14.44 15.96
N TYR A 467 15.93 -13.85 15.35
CA TYR A 467 16.72 -14.52 14.30
C TYR A 467 17.71 -15.53 14.87
N ILE A 468 18.34 -15.21 16.00
CA ILE A 468 19.43 -16.02 16.57
C ILE A 468 18.89 -17.19 17.42
N LYS A 469 17.68 -17.11 17.98
CA LYS A 469 17.07 -18.21 18.78
C LYS A 469 16.37 -19.29 17.95
N LYS A 470 16.33 -19.18 16.62
CA LYS A 470 15.41 -19.96 15.77
C LYS A 470 15.97 -21.29 15.23
N GLN A 471 16.91 -21.93 15.92
CA GLN A 471 17.36 -23.29 15.58
C GLN A 471 17.31 -24.20 16.82
#